data_AF-A0A5E4SS54-F1
#
_entry.id   AF-A0A5E4SS54-F1
#
_cell.length_a   1.000
_cell.length_b   1.000
_cell.length_c   1.000
_cell.angle_alpha   90.00
_cell.angle_beta   90.00
_cell.angle_gamma   90.00
#
_symmetry.space_group_name_H-M   'P 1'
#
loop_
_entity.id
_entity.type
_entity.pdbx_description
1 polymer ?
#
loop_
_entity_poly.entity_id
_entity_poly.type
_entity_poly.pdbx_seq_one_letter_code
_entity_poly.pdbx_strand_id
1 'polypeptide(L)'
;MTIRLTRLEDRLADSPEAAAHDIGAQLDAARRALQQALHTPLTPAQHALAQTQMQAVQAAQAILDNVARRYDTSYGRSSSPSSP
;
A
#
# COMPACT_ATOMS: atom_id res chain seq x y z
N MET A 1 18.13 -22.17 -7.14
CA MET A 1 17.88 -20.84 -7.75
C MET A 1 17.26 -19.96 -6.67
N THR A 2 18.07 -19.15 -6.00
CA THR A 2 17.59 -18.25 -4.93
C THR A 2 16.93 -17.04 -5.57
N ILE A 3 15.61 -16.93 -5.45
CA ILE A 3 14.86 -15.73 -5.83
C ILE A 3 15.46 -14.58 -5.01
N ARG A 4 16.10 -13.61 -5.66
CA ARG A 4 16.53 -12.37 -4.99
C ARG A 4 15.27 -11.55 -4.70
N LEU A 5 14.59 -11.88 -3.61
CA LEU A 5 13.53 -11.08 -3.02
C LEU A 5 14.16 -9.71 -2.70
N THR A 6 13.59 -8.66 -3.26
CA THR A 6 13.96 -7.29 -2.90
C THR A 6 13.79 -7.10 -1.39
N ARG A 7 14.50 -6.16 -0.75
CA ARG A 7 14.35 -5.88 0.71
C ARG A 7 12.90 -5.59 1.14
N LEU A 8 12.04 -5.25 0.18
CA LEU A 8 10.61 -5.06 0.38
C LEU A 8 9.90 -6.42 0.51
N GLU A 9 10.21 -7.37 -0.36
CA GLU A 9 9.62 -8.71 -0.35
C GLU A 9 10.09 -9.56 0.83
N ASP A 10 11.35 -9.41 1.26
CA ASP A 10 11.88 -10.10 2.45
C ASP A 10 11.18 -9.61 3.74
N ARG A 11 10.94 -8.30 3.85
CA ARG A 11 10.14 -7.72 4.95
C ARG A 11 8.66 -8.09 4.87
N LEU A 12 8.10 -8.20 3.67
CA LEU A 12 6.73 -8.70 3.50
C LEU A 12 6.60 -10.17 3.89
N ALA A 13 7.66 -10.98 3.70
CA ALA A 13 7.69 -12.38 4.10
C ALA A 13 7.85 -12.57 5.62
N ASP A 14 8.63 -11.71 6.27
CA ASP A 14 8.88 -11.77 7.72
C ASP A 14 7.72 -11.22 8.55
N SER A 15 7.15 -10.08 8.16
CA SER A 15 6.04 -9.44 8.89
C SER A 15 5.11 -8.72 7.91
N PRO A 16 4.23 -9.46 7.21
CA PRO A 16 3.37 -8.90 6.16
C PRO A 16 2.46 -7.77 6.68
N GLU A 17 1.93 -7.88 7.90
CA GLU A 17 1.11 -6.84 8.50
C GLU A 17 1.89 -5.57 8.84
N ALA A 18 3.09 -5.69 9.44
CA ALA A 18 3.90 -4.52 9.80
C ALA A 18 4.40 -3.78 8.56
N ALA A 19 4.82 -4.52 7.52
CA ALA A 19 5.22 -3.95 6.24
C ALA A 19 4.04 -3.28 5.52
N ALA A 20 2.86 -3.91 5.52
CA ALA A 20 1.66 -3.32 4.95
C ALA A 20 1.23 -2.05 5.69
N HIS A 21 1.35 -2.02 7.02
CA HIS A 21 1.05 -0.85 7.82
C HIS A 21 2.01 0.31 7.54
N ASP A 22 3.32 0.05 7.46
CA ASP A 22 4.34 1.06 7.14
C ASP A 22 4.14 1.65 5.73
N ILE A 23 3.92 0.79 4.73
CA ILE A 23 3.64 1.22 3.35
C ILE A 23 2.33 2.01 3.29
N GLY A 24 1.30 1.59 4.03
CA GLY A 24 0.03 2.31 4.15
C GLY A 24 0.21 3.72 4.73
N ALA A 25 1.02 3.86 5.78
CA ALA A 25 1.34 5.15 6.39
C ALA A 25 2.10 6.07 5.43
N GLN A 26 3.06 5.54 4.66
CA GLN A 26 3.78 6.30 3.63
C GLN A 26 2.85 6.77 2.51
N LEU A 27 1.92 5.92 2.05
CA LEU A 27 0.93 6.27 1.03
C LEU A 27 -0.05 7.35 1.54
N ASP A 28 -0.48 7.30 2.81
CA ASP A 28 -1.33 8.36 3.36
C ASP A 28 -0.58 9.69 3.51
N ALA A 29 0.70 9.65 3.94
CA ALA A 29 1.54 10.84 3.98
C ALA A 29 1.72 11.48 2.58
N ALA A 30 1.98 10.65 1.55
CA ALA A 30 2.07 11.11 0.17
C ALA A 30 0.76 11.71 -0.33
N ARG A 31 -0.39 11.10 0.00
CA ARG A 31 -1.73 11.63 -0.31
C ARG A 31 -1.96 13.00 0.31
N ARG A 32 -1.62 13.17 1.60
CA ARG A 32 -1.78 14.46 2.30
C ARG A 32 -0.89 15.54 1.69
N ALA A 33 0.36 15.22 1.37
CA ALA A 33 1.28 16.15 0.72
C ALA A 33 0.76 16.58 -0.67
N LEU A 34 0.23 15.65 -1.47
CA LEU A 34 -0.39 15.95 -2.76
C LEU A 34 -1.66 16.78 -2.62
N GLN A 35 -2.51 16.51 -1.63
CA GLN A 35 -3.69 17.32 -1.34
C GLN A 35 -3.33 18.76 -0.95
N GLN A 36 -2.29 18.94 -0.14
CA GLN A 36 -1.78 20.26 0.22
C GLN A 36 -1.23 20.99 -1.01
N ALA A 37 -0.46 20.30 -1.86
CA ALA A 37 0.06 20.87 -3.10
C ALA A 37 -1.06 21.31 -4.05
N LEU A 38 -2.15 20.53 -4.15
CA LEU A 38 -3.33 20.90 -4.95
C LEU A 38 -4.12 22.09 -4.38
N HIS A 39 -3.95 22.41 -3.10
CA HIS A 39 -4.57 23.58 -2.46
C HIS A 39 -3.80 24.88 -2.69
N THR A 40 -2.53 24.78 -3.09
CA THR A 40 -1.75 25.92 -3.57
C THR A 40 -2.10 26.24 -5.04
N PRO A 41 -2.00 27.52 -5.46
CA PRO A 41 -2.17 27.88 -6.86
C PRO A 41 -1.04 27.25 -7.69
N LEU A 42 -1.37 26.15 -8.36
CA LEU A 42 -0.49 25.42 -9.27
C LEU A 42 -0.76 25.83 -10.71
N THR A 43 0.26 25.76 -11.55
CA THR A 43 0.08 25.85 -13.00
C THR A 43 -0.73 24.64 -13.52
N PRO A 44 -1.47 24.75 -14.64
CA PRO A 44 -2.27 23.65 -15.16
C PRO A 44 -1.46 22.36 -15.44
N ALA A 45 -0.18 22.50 -15.83
CA ALA A 45 0.72 21.36 -15.98
C ALA A 45 1.04 20.68 -14.64
N GLN A 46 1.29 21.47 -13.58
CA GLN A 46 1.49 20.94 -12.22
C GLN A 46 0.22 20.32 -11.65
N HIS A 47 -0.95 20.88 -11.96
CA HIS A 47 -2.23 20.31 -11.57
C HIS A 47 -2.46 18.94 -12.23
N ALA A 48 -2.17 18.81 -13.53
CA ALA A 48 -2.23 17.52 -14.23
C ALA A 48 -1.27 16.49 -13.61
N LEU A 49 -0.02 16.88 -13.32
CA LEU A 49 0.96 16.01 -12.66
C LEU A 49 0.54 15.59 -11.25
N ALA A 50 -0.03 16.51 -10.47
CA ALA A 50 -0.52 16.22 -9.13
C ALA A 50 -1.75 15.28 -9.17
N GLN A 51 -2.63 15.43 -10.16
CA GLN A 51 -3.73 14.48 -10.40
C GLN A 51 -3.22 13.09 -10.76
N THR A 52 -2.26 12.97 -11.68
CA THR A 52 -1.66 11.68 -12.05
C THR A 52 -0.99 11.01 -10.85
N GLN A 53 -0.27 11.78 -10.03
CA GLN A 53 0.34 11.26 -8.80
C GLN A 53 -0.72 10.81 -7.79
N MET A 54 -1.82 11.55 -7.65
CA MET A 54 -2.92 11.16 -6.77
C MET A 54 -3.60 9.85 -7.22
N GLN A 55 -3.80 9.67 -8.52
CA GLN A 55 -4.31 8.42 -9.08
C GLN A 55 -3.34 7.25 -8.84
N ALA A 56 -2.03 7.48 -8.97
CA ALA A 56 -1.02 6.47 -8.69
C ALA A 56 -1.01 6.05 -7.21
N VAL A 57 -1.14 7.00 -6.29
CA VAL A 57 -1.24 6.72 -4.84
C VAL A 57 -2.51 5.94 -4.51
N GLN A 58 -3.65 6.31 -5.10
CA GLN A 58 -4.91 5.57 -4.93
C GLN A 58 -4.82 4.13 -5.46
N ALA A 59 -4.21 3.94 -6.63
CA ALA A 59 -3.98 2.62 -7.19
C ALA A 59 -3.07 1.78 -6.29
N ALA A 60 -1.99 2.37 -5.76
CA ALA A 60 -1.09 1.70 -4.82
C ALA A 60 -1.81 1.29 -3.53
N GLN A 61 -2.69 2.14 -2.98
CA GLN A 61 -3.53 1.80 -1.82
C GLN A 61 -4.48 0.63 -2.11
N ALA A 62 -5.12 0.62 -3.29
CA ALA A 62 -6.01 -0.47 -3.69
C ALA A 62 -5.28 -1.80 -3.88
N ILE A 63 -4.05 -1.77 -4.43
CA ILE A 63 -3.20 -2.96 -4.55
C ILE A 63 -2.79 -3.45 -3.16
N LEU A 64 -2.36 -2.55 -2.28
CA LEU A 64 -1.97 -2.89 -0.92
C LEU A 64 -3.13 -3.53 -0.13
N ASP A 65 -4.32 -2.96 -0.23
CA ASP A 65 -5.53 -3.49 0.41
C ASP A 65 -5.92 -4.88 -0.14
N ASN A 66 -5.81 -5.09 -1.45
CA ASN A 66 -6.05 -6.41 -2.06
C ASN A 66 -5.02 -7.44 -1.56
N VAL A 67 -3.75 -7.05 -1.52
CA VAL A 67 -2.67 -7.90 -0.99
C VAL A 67 -2.92 -8.22 0.49
N ALA A 68 -3.23 -7.22 1.32
CA ALA A 68 -3.55 -7.40 2.74
C ALA A 68 -4.75 -8.34 2.94
N ARG A 69 -5.85 -8.16 2.19
CA ARG A 69 -7.00 -9.07 2.21
C ARG A 69 -6.62 -10.49 1.79
N ARG A 70 -5.72 -10.65 0.82
CA ARG A 70 -5.24 -11.97 0.38
C ARG A 70 -4.37 -12.65 1.44
N TYR A 71 -3.57 -11.88 2.19
CA TYR A 71 -2.80 -12.39 3.32
C TYR A 71 -3.72 -12.75 4.51
N ASP A 72 -4.69 -11.90 4.85
CA ASP A 72 -5.70 -12.19 5.89
C ASP A 72 -6.52 -13.45 5.56
N THR A 73 -6.96 -13.60 4.31
CA THR A 73 -7.70 -14.81 3.90
C THR A 73 -6.84 -16.07 3.82
N SER A 74 -5.53 -15.95 3.53
CA SER A 74 -4.61 -17.09 3.45
C SER A 74 -4.00 -17.50 4.79
N TYR A 75 -3.85 -16.58 5.75
CA TYR A 75 -3.22 -16.83 7.05
C TYR A 75 -4.16 -16.68 8.26
N GLY A 76 -5.27 -15.93 8.14
CA GLY A 76 -6.31 -15.77 9.17
C GLY A 76 -7.32 -16.93 9.25
N ARG A 77 -7.33 -17.84 8.27
CA ARG A 77 -8.10 -19.10 8.31
C ARG A 77 -7.21 -20.28 8.73
N SER A 78 -6.48 -20.14 9.84
CA SER A 78 -5.87 -21.29 10.52
C SER A 78 -6.23 -21.37 12.01
N SER A 79 -7.05 -20.44 12.51
CA SER A 79 -7.63 -20.50 13.85
C SER A 79 -9.11 -20.87 13.81
N SER A 80 -9.41 -22.12 13.51
CA SER A 80 -10.60 -22.82 14.02
C SER A 80 -10.34 -24.34 13.95
N PRO A 81 -9.70 -24.94 14.97
CA PRO A 81 -9.96 -26.34 15.27
C PRO A 81 -11.38 -26.42 15.83
N SER A 82 -12.17 -27.38 15.35
CA SER A 82 -13.03 -28.26 16.14
C SER A 82 -14.23 -28.73 15.34
N SER A 83 -14.24 -30.04 15.13
CA SER A 83 -15.38 -30.88 14.79
C SER A 83 -16.59 -30.65 15.70
N PRO A 84 -17.78 -31.06 15.24
CA PRO A 84 -18.48 -32.16 15.90
C PRO A 84 -18.54 -33.43 15.05
#